data_AF-A0A8S2W1V8-F1
#
_entry.id   AF-A0A8S2W1V8-F1
#
_cell.length_a   1.000
_cell.length_b   1.000
_cell.length_c   1.000
_cell.angle_alpha   90.00
_cell.angle_beta   90.00
_cell.angle_gamma   90.00
#
_symmetry.space_group_name_H-M   'P 1'
#
loop_
_entity.id
_entity.type
_entity.pdbx_description
1 polymer ?
#
loop_
_entity_poly.entity_id
_entity_poly.type
_entity_poly.pdbx_seq_one_letter_code
_entity_poly.pdbx_strand_id
1 'polypeptide(L)'
;AEQQIVSLLVQNMDRLDENIKEEAEGIHNSLGIIITIYLTLIHCLFLHLAVVENMTEFRPVTCIDACKQGLLQYLLKRLKIKSPFDSIRLYCSELLSILLQNHDENRQTLGELDGIDILLQQLAYYKRHDPQTSEEYEYMENLFSCLCSALIFANNRQKFLKGEGPHLMNIMLKEKKASRNGALRTLNFAMTGSEGKDNCQKIVDILGLRTIFPLFMKPPKGNRKAGETRAENEEHSISCVASLLRNCTGSNRQRVLMKFTENDHEK
;
A
#
# COMPACT_ATOMS: atom_id res chain seq x y z
N ALA A 1 -1.54 -6.18 32.02
CA ALA A 1 -0.62 -5.59 33.01
C ALA A 1 0.72 -5.16 32.39
N GLU A 2 1.26 -5.89 31.41
CA GLU A 2 2.57 -5.59 30.80
C GLU A 2 2.63 -4.35 29.88
N GLN A 3 1.49 -3.85 29.38
CA GLN A 3 1.45 -2.75 28.39
C GLN A 3 1.63 -1.32 28.97
N GLN A 4 1.77 -1.14 30.29
CA GLN A 4 1.89 0.19 30.92
C GLN A 4 3.28 0.52 31.48
N ILE A 5 4.24 -0.41 31.37
CA ILE A 5 5.56 -0.26 31.99
C ILE A 5 6.35 0.90 31.36
N VAL A 6 6.24 1.08 30.04
CA VAL A 6 6.96 2.14 29.31
C VAL A 6 6.42 3.54 29.64
N SER A 7 5.09 3.69 29.73
CA SER A 7 4.49 4.97 30.12
C SER A 7 4.85 5.37 31.55
N LEU A 8 4.95 4.39 32.46
CA LEU A 8 5.36 4.66 33.84
C LEU A 8 6.85 5.00 33.96
N LEU A 9 7.74 4.35 33.19
CA LEU A 9 9.18 4.65 33.22
C LEU A 9 9.50 6.05 32.68
N VAL A 10 8.84 6.46 31.60
CA VAL A 10 8.98 7.82 31.04
C VAL A 10 8.51 8.88 32.05
N GLN A 11 7.36 8.66 32.69
CA GLN A 11 6.85 9.57 33.71
C GLN A 11 7.75 9.65 34.96
N ASN A 12 8.47 8.57 35.30
CA ASN A 12 9.40 8.57 36.42
C ASN A 12 10.72 9.28 36.09
N MET A 13 11.25 9.11 34.88
CA MET A 13 12.49 9.78 34.46
C MET A 13 12.33 11.31 34.37
N ASP A 14 11.17 11.81 33.95
CA ASP A 14 10.87 13.26 33.89
C ASP A 14 10.86 13.95 35.27
N ARG A 15 10.89 13.19 36.37
CA ARG A 15 10.83 13.70 37.74
C ARG A 15 12.18 13.71 38.48
N LEU A 16 13.22 13.15 37.89
CA LEU A 16 14.53 13.00 38.51
C LEU A 16 15.49 14.11 38.06
N ASP A 17 16.32 14.61 39.00
CA ASP A 17 17.29 15.68 38.78
C ASP A 17 18.69 15.10 38.54
N GLU A 18 19.20 15.30 37.32
CA GLU A 18 20.51 14.79 36.87
C GLU A 18 21.71 15.36 37.66
N ASN A 19 21.51 16.41 38.46
CA ASN A 19 22.57 16.98 39.30
C ASN A 19 22.78 16.21 40.61
N ILE A 20 21.87 15.28 40.96
CA ILE A 20 21.94 14.46 42.16
C ILE A 20 22.46 13.08 41.79
N LYS A 21 23.63 12.70 42.34
CA LYS A 21 24.37 11.50 41.92
C LYS A 21 23.57 10.18 42.07
N GLU A 22 22.74 10.06 43.09
CA GLU A 22 21.85 8.89 43.30
C GLU A 22 20.69 8.86 42.31
N GLU A 23 20.15 10.01 41.92
CA GLU A 23 19.07 10.12 40.92
C GLU A 23 19.61 9.91 39.50
N ALA A 24 20.84 10.35 39.21
CA ALA A 24 21.56 10.06 37.96
C ALA A 24 21.85 8.56 37.79
N GLU A 25 22.17 7.83 38.86
CA GLU A 25 22.26 6.36 38.84
C GLU A 25 20.89 5.70 38.62
N GLY A 26 19.81 6.28 39.17
CA GLY A 26 18.42 5.88 38.89
C GLY A 26 18.03 6.04 37.41
N ILE A 27 18.41 7.17 36.80
CA ILE A 27 18.24 7.42 35.37
C ILE A 27 19.09 6.44 34.54
N HIS A 28 20.34 6.20 34.91
CA HIS A 28 21.22 5.26 34.21
C HIS A 28 20.70 3.82 34.28
N ASN A 29 20.16 3.36 35.41
CA ASN A 29 19.57 2.03 35.55
C ASN A 29 18.21 1.91 34.82
N SER A 30 17.39 2.97 34.80
CA SER A 30 16.15 3.03 34.01
C SER A 30 16.45 3.03 32.51
N LEU A 31 17.48 3.77 32.08
CA LEU A 31 18.02 3.75 30.73
C LEU A 31 18.68 2.41 30.38
N GLY A 32 19.27 1.70 31.34
CA GLY A 32 19.80 0.34 31.17
C GLY A 32 18.70 -0.69 30.95
N ILE A 33 17.60 -0.62 31.72
CA ILE A 33 16.39 -1.44 31.51
C ILE A 33 15.75 -1.10 30.16
N ILE A 34 15.71 0.18 29.79
CA ILE A 34 15.31 0.64 28.46
C ILE A 34 16.27 0.06 27.42
N ILE A 35 17.58 0.20 27.50
CA ILE A 35 18.54 -0.34 26.51
C ILE A 35 18.46 -1.87 26.39
N THR A 36 18.26 -2.61 27.49
CA THR A 36 17.98 -4.05 27.45
C THR A 36 16.62 -4.33 26.83
N ILE A 37 15.57 -3.57 27.15
CA ILE A 37 14.28 -3.60 26.45
C ILE A 37 14.42 -3.18 24.98
N TYR A 38 15.38 -2.33 24.58
CA TYR A 38 15.53 -1.77 23.24
C TYR A 38 16.41 -2.66 22.32
N LEU A 39 17.44 -3.32 22.85
CA LEU A 39 18.09 -4.45 22.18
C LEU A 39 17.12 -5.64 22.08
N THR A 40 16.33 -5.88 23.13
CA THR A 40 15.22 -6.82 23.06
C THR A 40 14.16 -6.31 22.10
N LEU A 41 13.88 -5.01 21.92
CA LEU A 41 12.89 -4.47 20.97
C LEU A 41 13.31 -4.66 19.52
N ILE A 42 14.60 -4.77 19.19
CA ILE A 42 14.98 -5.18 17.83
C ILE A 42 14.62 -6.66 17.62
N HIS A 43 14.81 -7.51 18.64
CA HIS A 43 14.43 -8.93 18.61
C HIS A 43 12.94 -9.18 18.91
N CYS A 44 12.25 -8.22 19.51
CA CYS A 44 10.89 -8.28 20.02
C CYS A 44 9.93 -7.47 19.14
N LEU A 45 10.42 -6.57 18.29
CA LEU A 45 9.73 -6.16 17.07
C LEU A 45 9.64 -7.35 16.11
N PHE A 46 10.72 -8.16 16.03
CA PHE A 46 10.69 -9.42 15.30
C PHE A 46 9.73 -10.43 15.95
N LEU A 47 9.76 -10.58 17.28
CA LEU A 47 8.87 -11.51 18.01
C LEU A 47 7.40 -11.05 18.07
N HIS A 48 7.09 -9.77 18.27
CA HIS A 48 5.70 -9.29 18.30
C HIS A 48 5.05 -9.36 16.91
N LEU A 49 5.78 -9.08 15.82
CA LEU A 49 5.22 -9.22 14.47
C LEU A 49 5.03 -10.70 14.08
N ALA A 50 5.96 -11.60 14.46
CA ALA A 50 5.80 -13.05 14.26
C ALA A 50 4.67 -13.66 15.11
N VAL A 51 4.41 -13.11 16.31
CA VAL A 51 3.24 -13.49 17.13
C VAL A 51 1.94 -13.04 16.46
N VAL A 52 1.91 -11.86 15.82
CA VAL A 52 0.73 -11.43 15.06
C VAL A 52 0.50 -12.33 13.86
N GLU A 53 1.53 -12.71 13.10
CA GLU A 53 1.41 -13.66 11.98
C GLU A 53 0.75 -14.99 12.43
N ASN A 54 1.29 -15.63 13.49
CA ASN A 54 0.74 -16.86 14.07
C ASN A 54 -0.69 -16.69 14.62
N MET A 55 -1.03 -15.50 15.13
CA MET A 55 -2.38 -15.20 15.64
C MET A 55 -3.39 -14.91 14.50
N THR A 56 -2.93 -14.28 13.41
CA THR A 56 -3.75 -13.99 12.23
C THR A 56 -4.09 -15.26 11.44
N GLU A 57 -3.20 -16.25 11.43
CA GLU A 57 -3.43 -17.54 10.78
C GLU A 57 -4.44 -18.42 11.55
N PHE A 58 -4.51 -18.29 12.89
CA PHE A 58 -5.40 -19.08 13.73
C PHE A 58 -6.77 -18.44 14.05
N ARG A 59 -6.91 -17.10 13.95
CA ARG A 59 -8.18 -16.40 14.28
C ARG A 59 -8.40 -15.14 13.42
N PRO A 60 -9.31 -15.14 12.42
CA PRO A 60 -9.61 -13.94 11.62
C PRO A 60 -10.27 -12.80 12.42
N VAL A 61 -10.93 -13.11 13.55
CA VAL A 61 -11.56 -12.10 14.43
C VAL A 61 -10.51 -11.19 15.09
N THR A 62 -9.29 -11.69 15.34
CA THR A 62 -8.22 -10.89 15.96
C THR A 62 -7.63 -9.83 15.03
N CYS A 63 -7.79 -9.94 13.70
CA CYS A 63 -7.29 -8.93 12.75
C CYS A 63 -8.01 -7.59 12.93
N ILE A 64 -9.33 -7.61 13.10
CA ILE A 64 -10.15 -6.41 13.30
C ILE A 64 -9.86 -5.77 14.66
N ASP A 65 -9.73 -6.60 15.70
CA ASP A 65 -9.40 -6.11 17.05
C ASP A 65 -8.00 -5.53 17.13
N ALA A 66 -7.02 -6.12 16.44
CA ALA A 66 -5.67 -5.58 16.33
C ALA A 66 -5.67 -4.20 15.64
N CYS A 67 -6.47 -4.02 14.58
CA CYS A 67 -6.64 -2.72 13.95
C CYS A 67 -7.25 -1.69 14.92
N LYS A 68 -8.28 -2.07 15.68
CA LYS A 68 -8.89 -1.19 16.72
C LYS A 68 -7.92 -0.83 17.85
N GLN A 69 -6.97 -1.72 18.16
CA GLN A 69 -5.93 -1.49 19.17
C GLN A 69 -4.77 -0.59 18.66
N GLY A 70 -4.85 -0.08 17.43
CA GLY A 70 -3.89 0.89 16.88
C GLY A 70 -2.74 0.29 16.08
N LEU A 71 -2.74 -1.03 15.83
CA LEU A 71 -1.71 -1.68 15.02
C LEU A 71 -1.63 -1.08 13.61
N LEU A 72 -2.79 -0.82 12.99
CA LEU A 72 -2.85 -0.22 11.65
C LEU A 72 -2.20 1.17 11.61
N GLN A 73 -2.47 2.00 12.63
CA GLN A 73 -1.88 3.33 12.76
C GLN A 73 -0.37 3.27 12.97
N TYR A 74 0.10 2.30 13.76
CA TYR A 74 1.53 2.05 13.96
C TYR A 74 2.23 1.66 12.65
N LEU A 75 1.68 0.71 11.89
CA LEU A 75 2.23 0.26 10.61
C LEU A 75 2.31 1.40 9.59
N LEU A 76 1.24 2.19 9.46
CA LEU A 76 1.21 3.37 8.58
C LEU A 76 2.25 4.42 8.99
N LYS A 77 2.38 4.70 10.29
CA LYS A 77 3.40 5.62 10.81
C LYS A 77 4.81 5.12 10.48
N ARG A 78 5.06 3.82 10.60
CA ARG A 78 6.36 3.21 10.29
C ARG A 78 6.68 3.30 8.79
N LEU A 79 5.73 3.00 7.92
CA LEU A 79 5.89 3.12 6.46
C LEU A 79 6.14 4.57 6.02
N LYS A 80 5.53 5.56 6.69
CA LYS A 80 5.66 6.99 6.37
C LYS A 80 7.05 7.56 6.66
N ILE A 81 7.82 6.95 7.56
CA ILE A 81 9.18 7.41 7.89
C ILE A 81 10.04 7.32 6.62
N LYS A 82 10.68 8.43 6.24
CA LYS A 82 11.61 8.45 5.12
C LYS A 82 12.93 7.82 5.55
N SER A 83 13.05 6.53 5.33
CA SER A 83 14.28 5.76 5.54
C SER A 83 14.59 4.94 4.29
N PRO A 84 15.84 4.49 4.11
CA PRO A 84 16.15 3.43 3.16
C PRO A 84 15.28 2.19 3.42
N PHE A 85 15.16 1.35 2.40
CA PHE A 85 14.57 0.02 2.53
C PHE A 85 15.31 -0.77 3.61
N ASP A 86 14.56 -1.42 4.50
CA ASP A 86 15.04 -2.32 5.54
C ASP A 86 14.07 -3.51 5.66
N SER A 87 14.51 -4.60 6.29
CA SER A 87 13.66 -5.79 6.46
C SER A 87 12.41 -5.50 7.30
N ILE A 88 12.46 -4.52 8.20
CA ILE A 88 11.29 -4.13 9.03
C ILE A 88 10.17 -3.57 8.14
N ARG A 89 10.50 -2.79 7.10
CA ARG A 89 9.52 -2.26 6.14
C ARG A 89 8.88 -3.36 5.33
N LEU A 90 9.65 -4.38 4.92
CA LEU A 90 9.12 -5.57 4.26
C LEU A 90 8.07 -6.24 5.15
N TYR A 91 8.42 -6.61 6.38
CA TYR A 91 7.48 -7.20 7.33
C TYR A 91 6.24 -6.33 7.60
N CYS A 92 6.44 -5.02 7.73
CA CYS A 92 5.31 -4.09 7.91
C CYS A 92 4.36 -4.10 6.71
N SER A 93 4.88 -4.25 5.48
CA SER A 93 4.06 -4.34 4.27
C SER A 93 3.30 -5.66 4.16
N GLU A 94 3.91 -6.77 4.56
CA GLU A 94 3.28 -8.09 4.61
C GLU A 94 2.15 -8.12 5.61
N LEU A 95 2.43 -7.67 6.83
CA LEU A 95 1.42 -7.62 7.89
C LEU A 95 0.27 -6.69 7.53
N LEU A 96 0.56 -5.55 6.91
CA LEU A 96 -0.48 -4.65 6.41
C LEU A 96 -1.34 -5.33 5.34
N SER A 97 -0.74 -6.11 4.44
CA SER A 97 -1.45 -6.86 3.41
C SER A 97 -2.41 -7.88 4.03
N ILE A 98 -1.94 -8.64 5.02
CA ILE A 98 -2.74 -9.63 5.78
C ILE A 98 -3.92 -8.94 6.48
N LEU A 99 -3.67 -7.83 7.19
CA LEU A 99 -4.72 -7.11 7.91
C LEU A 99 -5.83 -6.59 6.98
N LEU A 100 -5.50 -6.25 5.74
CA LEU A 100 -6.46 -5.75 4.75
C LEU A 100 -7.15 -6.87 3.96
N GLN A 101 -6.63 -8.09 3.99
CA GLN A 101 -7.16 -9.21 3.22
C GLN A 101 -8.50 -9.64 3.80
N ASN A 102 -9.56 -9.57 2.99
CA ASN A 102 -10.92 -9.99 3.35
C ASN A 102 -11.57 -9.28 4.57
N HIS A 103 -11.09 -8.10 4.96
CA HIS A 103 -11.63 -7.33 6.08
C HIS A 103 -12.03 -5.90 5.67
N ASP A 104 -13.33 -5.67 5.45
CA ASP A 104 -13.84 -4.36 5.01
C ASP A 104 -13.70 -3.27 6.08
N GLU A 105 -13.83 -3.60 7.38
CA GLU A 105 -13.63 -2.61 8.45
C GLU A 105 -12.19 -2.09 8.47
N ASN A 106 -11.21 -2.95 8.19
CA ASN A 106 -9.81 -2.57 8.15
C ASN A 106 -9.52 -1.70 6.92
N ARG A 107 -10.16 -1.97 5.78
CA ARG A 107 -10.06 -1.14 4.57
C ARG A 107 -10.66 0.25 4.79
N GLN A 108 -11.78 0.34 5.50
CA GLN A 108 -12.38 1.61 5.89
C GLN A 108 -11.44 2.40 6.81
N THR A 109 -10.95 1.77 7.88
CA THR A 109 -10.05 2.38 8.88
C THR A 109 -8.76 2.87 8.22
N LEU A 110 -8.18 2.09 7.30
CA LEU A 110 -7.01 2.48 6.52
C LEU A 110 -7.26 3.79 5.76
N GLY A 111 -8.42 3.91 5.14
CA GLY A 111 -8.82 5.13 4.45
C GLY A 111 -8.94 6.31 5.41
N GLU A 112 -9.51 6.13 6.59
CA GLU A 112 -9.68 7.18 7.61
C GLU A 112 -8.36 7.69 8.17
N LEU A 113 -7.32 6.84 8.19
CA LEU A 113 -5.97 7.16 8.65
C LEU A 113 -5.04 7.70 7.54
N ASP A 114 -5.60 8.23 6.45
CA ASP A 114 -4.86 8.69 5.25
C ASP A 114 -3.93 7.63 4.66
N GLY A 115 -4.22 6.34 4.89
CA GLY A 115 -3.36 5.24 4.47
C GLY A 115 -3.21 5.13 2.95
N ILE A 116 -4.23 5.57 2.18
CA ILE A 116 -4.15 5.62 0.71
C ILE A 116 -3.04 6.57 0.24
N ASP A 117 -2.95 7.76 0.83
CA ASP A 117 -1.90 8.74 0.48
C ASP A 117 -0.51 8.21 0.89
N ILE A 118 -0.40 7.59 2.07
CA ILE A 118 0.85 6.96 2.53
C ILE A 118 1.31 5.88 1.54
N LEU A 119 0.42 4.97 1.13
CA LEU A 119 0.73 3.91 0.14
C LEU A 119 1.16 4.49 -1.21
N LEU A 120 0.44 5.51 -1.71
CA LEU A 120 0.79 6.19 -2.95
C LEU A 120 2.16 6.88 -2.88
N GLN A 121 2.49 7.51 -1.75
CA GLN A 121 3.79 8.13 -1.54
C GLN A 121 4.93 7.11 -1.51
N GLN A 122 4.72 5.94 -0.89
CA GLN A 122 5.73 4.87 -0.93
C GLN A 122 5.91 4.32 -2.34
N LEU A 123 4.81 4.05 -3.06
CA LEU A 123 4.85 3.59 -4.44
C LEU A 123 5.45 4.63 -5.38
N ALA A 124 5.31 5.93 -5.10
CA ALA A 124 5.85 7.00 -5.93
C ALA A 124 7.38 6.97 -6.08
N TYR A 125 8.11 6.30 -5.19
CA TYR A 125 9.54 6.02 -5.36
C TYR A 125 9.79 5.12 -6.59
N TYR A 126 8.98 4.08 -6.77
CA TYR A 126 9.08 3.10 -7.86
C TYR A 126 8.50 3.56 -9.20
N LYS A 127 8.19 4.86 -9.35
CA LYS A 127 7.72 5.41 -10.64
C LYS A 127 8.83 5.50 -11.69
N ARG A 128 10.08 5.65 -11.26
CA ARG A 128 11.27 5.77 -12.13
C ARG A 128 12.42 4.84 -11.74
N HIS A 129 12.34 4.23 -10.55
CA HIS A 129 13.37 3.35 -10.00
C HIS A 129 12.84 1.93 -9.91
N ASP A 130 13.66 0.96 -10.33
CA ASP A 130 13.39 -0.45 -10.09
C ASP A 130 13.90 -0.84 -8.69
N PRO A 131 13.24 -1.77 -7.99
CA PRO A 131 13.77 -2.37 -6.76
C PRO A 131 15.17 -2.97 -6.99
N GLN A 132 16.07 -2.81 -6.03
CA GLN A 132 17.46 -3.26 -6.13
C GLN A 132 17.62 -4.73 -5.70
N THR A 133 16.81 -5.18 -4.75
CA THR A 133 16.86 -6.53 -4.18
C THR A 133 15.55 -7.27 -4.39
N SER A 134 15.55 -8.60 -4.21
CA SER A 134 14.33 -9.40 -4.26
C SER A 134 13.37 -9.04 -3.13
N GLU A 135 13.90 -8.75 -1.94
CA GLU A 135 13.14 -8.31 -0.77
C GLU A 135 12.47 -6.94 -1.01
N GLU A 136 13.17 -6.01 -1.66
CA GLU A 136 12.58 -4.72 -2.01
C GLU A 136 11.50 -4.87 -3.10
N TYR A 137 11.67 -5.82 -4.02
CA TYR A 137 10.63 -6.16 -4.99
C TYR A 137 9.38 -6.69 -4.31
N GLU A 138 9.53 -7.58 -3.33
CA GLU A 138 8.43 -8.13 -2.53
C GLU A 138 7.72 -7.04 -1.73
N TYR A 139 8.47 -6.13 -1.10
CA TYR A 139 7.92 -4.95 -0.44
C TYR A 139 7.06 -4.10 -1.38
N MET A 140 7.54 -3.84 -2.60
CA MET A 140 6.79 -3.10 -3.62
C MET A 140 5.49 -3.83 -3.99
N GLU A 141 5.52 -5.15 -4.21
CA GLU A 141 4.31 -5.94 -4.51
C GLU A 141 3.32 -5.93 -3.34
N ASN A 142 3.80 -6.04 -2.09
CA ASN A 142 2.95 -5.97 -0.91
C ASN A 142 2.23 -4.62 -0.80
N LEU A 143 2.91 -3.52 -1.12
CA LEU A 143 2.27 -2.19 -1.18
C LEU A 143 1.18 -2.14 -2.25
N PHE A 144 1.40 -2.72 -3.44
CA PHE A 144 0.38 -2.83 -4.48
C PHE A 144 -0.80 -3.70 -4.04
N SER A 145 -0.55 -4.83 -3.38
CA SER A 145 -1.58 -5.71 -2.83
C SER A 145 -2.42 -5.02 -1.76
N CYS A 146 -1.79 -4.28 -0.85
CA CYS A 146 -2.47 -3.43 0.13
C CYS A 146 -3.39 -2.41 -0.56
N LEU A 147 -2.86 -1.70 -1.57
CA LEU A 147 -3.61 -0.68 -2.30
C LEU A 147 -4.78 -1.28 -3.08
N CYS A 148 -4.59 -2.41 -3.76
CA CYS A 148 -5.65 -3.13 -4.46
C CYS A 148 -6.74 -3.59 -3.49
N SER A 149 -6.37 -4.18 -2.35
CA SER A 149 -7.32 -4.58 -1.32
C SER A 149 -8.10 -3.38 -0.77
N ALA A 150 -7.42 -2.26 -0.52
CA ALA A 150 -8.06 -1.03 -0.06
C ALA A 150 -9.08 -0.47 -1.07
N LEU A 151 -8.84 -0.60 -2.37
CA LEU A 151 -9.72 -0.11 -3.45
C LEU A 151 -10.98 -0.96 -3.67
N ILE A 152 -11.06 -2.14 -3.06
CA ILE A 152 -12.30 -2.93 -3.02
C ILE A 152 -13.38 -2.14 -2.26
N PHE A 153 -13.01 -1.41 -1.22
CA PHE A 153 -13.92 -0.51 -0.51
C PHE A 153 -14.14 0.79 -1.31
N ALA A 154 -15.39 1.04 -1.72
CA ALA A 154 -15.74 2.12 -2.65
C ALA A 154 -15.27 3.51 -2.20
N ASN A 155 -15.39 3.85 -0.92
CA ASN A 155 -15.01 5.17 -0.41
C ASN A 155 -13.50 5.46 -0.57
N ASN A 156 -12.66 4.43 -0.60
CA ASN A 156 -11.23 4.60 -0.80
C ASN A 156 -10.88 4.99 -2.25
N ARG A 157 -11.77 4.76 -3.21
CA ARG A 157 -11.55 5.15 -4.61
C ARG A 157 -11.58 6.66 -4.80
N GLN A 158 -12.42 7.36 -4.04
CA GLN A 158 -12.41 8.82 -4.00
C GLN A 158 -11.13 9.35 -3.35
N LYS A 159 -10.64 8.70 -2.29
CA LYS A 159 -9.36 9.04 -1.64
C LYS A 159 -8.19 8.81 -2.59
N PHE A 160 -8.19 7.70 -3.34
CA PHE A 160 -7.22 7.41 -4.39
C PHE A 160 -7.22 8.46 -5.51
N LEU A 161 -8.40 8.90 -5.95
CA LEU A 161 -8.53 9.97 -6.94
C LEU A 161 -7.93 11.29 -6.43
N LYS A 162 -8.25 11.66 -5.18
CA LYS A 162 -7.73 12.88 -4.53
C LYS A 162 -6.22 12.84 -4.34
N GLY A 163 -5.65 11.67 -4.03
CA GLY A 163 -4.20 11.45 -3.89
C GLY A 163 -3.44 11.33 -5.21
N GLU A 164 -4.04 11.71 -6.34
CA GLU A 164 -3.47 11.58 -7.68
C GLU A 164 -3.06 10.14 -8.07
N GLY A 165 -3.69 9.14 -7.46
CA GLY A 165 -3.45 7.73 -7.75
C GLY A 165 -3.52 7.38 -9.24
N PRO A 166 -4.56 7.80 -9.99
CA PRO A 166 -4.63 7.56 -11.44
C PRO A 166 -3.44 8.15 -12.22
N HIS A 167 -2.93 9.31 -11.77
CA HIS A 167 -1.78 9.96 -12.39
C HIS A 167 -0.50 9.16 -12.16
N LEU A 168 -0.27 8.72 -10.92
CA LEU A 168 0.90 7.91 -10.57
C LEU A 168 0.92 6.59 -11.36
N MET A 169 -0.20 5.88 -11.41
CA MET A 169 -0.29 4.61 -12.15
C MET A 169 -0.05 4.81 -13.64
N ASN A 170 -0.58 5.88 -14.25
CA ASN A 170 -0.33 6.18 -15.65
C ASN A 170 1.16 6.45 -15.94
N ILE A 171 1.87 7.12 -15.02
CA ILE A 171 3.33 7.31 -15.12
C ILE A 171 4.04 5.95 -15.08
N MET A 172 3.74 5.11 -14.08
CA MET A 172 4.37 3.78 -13.92
C MET A 172 4.18 2.90 -15.16
N LEU A 173 2.98 2.91 -15.74
CA LEU A 173 2.68 2.19 -16.96
C LEU A 173 3.48 2.69 -18.17
N LYS A 174 3.74 4.00 -18.25
CA LYS A 174 4.51 4.62 -19.32
C LYS A 174 6.00 4.33 -19.22
N GLU A 175 6.55 4.32 -18.01
CA GLU A 175 7.97 4.09 -17.73
C GLU A 175 8.39 2.61 -17.90
N LYS A 176 7.40 1.69 -17.93
CA LYS A 176 7.58 0.25 -18.23
C LYS A 176 8.60 -0.45 -17.30
N LYS A 177 8.63 -0.04 -16.04
CA LYS A 177 9.49 -0.56 -14.96
C LYS A 177 8.87 -1.78 -14.26
N ALA A 178 9.55 -2.30 -13.25
CA ALA A 178 9.07 -3.41 -12.42
C ALA A 178 7.64 -3.18 -11.87
N SER A 179 7.31 -1.93 -11.54
CA SER A 179 6.01 -1.50 -11.03
C SER A 179 4.86 -1.52 -12.06
N ARG A 180 5.14 -1.83 -13.33
CA ARG A 180 4.15 -1.77 -14.43
C ARG A 180 2.96 -2.71 -14.22
N ASN A 181 3.19 -3.95 -13.80
CA ASN A 181 2.10 -4.92 -13.67
C ASN A 181 1.22 -4.58 -12.45
N GLY A 182 1.83 -4.28 -11.31
CA GLY A 182 1.12 -3.76 -10.12
C GLY A 182 0.31 -2.50 -10.41
N ALA A 183 0.81 -1.59 -11.25
CA ALA A 183 0.08 -0.39 -11.67
C ALA A 183 -1.14 -0.71 -12.55
N LEU A 184 -1.03 -1.66 -13.47
CA LEU A 184 -2.15 -2.11 -14.31
C LEU A 184 -3.24 -2.76 -13.46
N ARG A 185 -2.83 -3.65 -12.54
CA ARG A 185 -3.73 -4.29 -11.56
C ARG A 185 -4.46 -3.24 -10.72
N THR A 186 -3.73 -2.29 -10.14
CA THR A 186 -4.31 -1.21 -9.32
C THR A 186 -5.35 -0.38 -10.09
N LEU A 187 -5.06 -0.03 -11.35
CA LEU A 187 -6.02 0.69 -12.19
C LEU A 187 -7.30 -0.10 -12.47
N ASN A 188 -7.19 -1.41 -12.68
CA ASN A 188 -8.36 -2.28 -12.83
C ASN A 188 -9.29 -2.17 -11.60
N PHE A 189 -8.74 -2.33 -10.39
CA PHE A 189 -9.51 -2.21 -9.14
C PHE A 189 -10.12 -0.81 -8.92
N ALA A 190 -9.38 0.24 -9.29
CA ALA A 190 -9.85 1.63 -9.14
C ALA A 190 -10.99 2.01 -10.10
N MET A 191 -11.05 1.39 -11.28
CA MET A 191 -11.98 1.75 -12.37
C MET A 191 -13.22 0.83 -12.47
N THR A 192 -13.17 -0.37 -11.89
CA THR A 192 -14.24 -1.38 -12.00
C THR A 192 -15.55 -0.93 -11.36
N GLY A 193 -16.72 -1.16 -11.98
CA GLY A 193 -18.03 -0.86 -11.39
C GLY A 193 -18.44 0.62 -11.43
N SER A 194 -19.62 0.97 -10.90
CA SER A 194 -20.14 2.37 -10.90
C SER A 194 -19.24 3.34 -10.13
N GLU A 195 -18.70 2.89 -9.00
CA GLU A 195 -17.86 3.69 -8.10
C GLU A 195 -16.50 4.05 -8.72
N GLY A 196 -16.12 3.42 -9.84
CA GLY A 196 -14.91 3.74 -10.59
C GLY A 196 -15.08 4.86 -11.63
N LYS A 197 -16.27 5.45 -11.75
CA LYS A 197 -16.59 6.41 -12.81
C LYS A 197 -15.66 7.61 -12.86
N ASP A 198 -15.40 8.24 -11.72
CA ASP A 198 -14.56 9.44 -11.67
C ASP A 198 -13.08 9.11 -11.97
N ASN A 199 -12.62 7.92 -11.57
CA ASN A 199 -11.30 7.41 -11.94
C ASN A 199 -11.19 7.17 -13.46
N CYS A 200 -12.22 6.59 -14.09
CA CYS A 200 -12.27 6.41 -15.54
C CYS A 200 -12.17 7.75 -16.26
N GLN A 201 -12.97 8.75 -15.85
CA GLN A 201 -12.92 10.09 -16.45
C GLN A 201 -11.54 10.73 -16.30
N LYS A 202 -10.98 10.68 -15.08
CA LYS A 202 -9.65 11.22 -14.81
C LYS A 202 -8.57 10.59 -15.68
N ILE A 203 -8.62 9.26 -15.90
CA ILE A 203 -7.67 8.54 -16.76
C ILE A 203 -7.69 9.06 -18.20
N VAL A 204 -8.87 9.33 -18.75
CA VAL A 204 -9.00 9.89 -20.10
C VAL A 204 -8.47 11.32 -20.15
N ASP A 205 -8.71 12.12 -19.11
CA ASP A 205 -8.23 13.51 -19.01
C ASP A 205 -6.71 13.59 -18.96
N ILE A 206 -6.04 12.68 -18.23
CA ILE A 206 -4.57 12.64 -18.12
C ILE A 206 -3.89 11.90 -19.28
N LEU A 207 -4.57 11.77 -20.43
CA LEU A 207 -4.08 11.09 -21.64
C LEU A 207 -3.75 9.60 -21.45
N GLY A 208 -4.36 8.93 -20.46
CA GLY A 208 -4.11 7.52 -20.16
C GLY A 208 -4.47 6.55 -21.28
N LEU A 209 -5.33 6.96 -22.23
CA LEU A 209 -5.69 6.15 -23.41
C LEU A 209 -4.46 5.78 -24.26
N ARG A 210 -3.46 6.67 -24.34
CA ARG A 210 -2.20 6.40 -25.06
C ARG A 210 -1.33 5.36 -24.37
N THR A 211 -1.60 5.07 -23.10
CA THR A 211 -0.88 4.09 -22.30
C THR A 211 -1.65 2.77 -22.22
N ILE A 212 -2.98 2.82 -22.02
CA ILE A 212 -3.84 1.63 -21.83
C ILE A 212 -4.04 0.86 -23.15
N PHE A 213 -4.29 1.52 -24.28
CA PHE A 213 -4.57 0.81 -25.54
C PHE A 213 -3.37 0.01 -26.08
N PRO A 214 -2.12 0.48 -25.96
CA PRO A 214 -0.97 -0.38 -26.26
C PRO A 214 -0.87 -1.62 -25.36
N LEU A 215 -1.30 -1.53 -24.09
CA LEU A 215 -1.34 -2.68 -23.17
C LEU A 215 -2.44 -3.67 -23.55
N PHE A 216 -3.60 -3.15 -23.97
CA PHE A 216 -4.70 -3.97 -24.48
C PHE A 216 -4.28 -4.80 -25.72
N MET A 217 -3.56 -4.18 -26.67
CA MET A 217 -3.08 -4.88 -27.87
C MET A 217 -1.91 -5.83 -27.59
N LYS A 218 -1.02 -5.45 -26.69
CA LYS A 218 0.18 -6.21 -26.34
C LYS A 218 0.35 -6.20 -24.82
N PRO A 219 -0.33 -7.12 -24.11
CA PRO A 219 -0.25 -7.22 -22.68
C PRO A 219 1.20 -7.43 -22.22
N PRO A 220 1.61 -6.83 -21.08
CA PRO A 220 2.93 -7.05 -20.54
C PRO A 220 3.17 -8.54 -20.27
N LYS A 221 4.41 -8.99 -20.48
CA LYS A 221 4.81 -10.35 -20.13
C LYS A 221 4.59 -10.53 -18.62
N GLY A 222 4.00 -11.67 -18.23
CA GLY A 222 3.83 -12.01 -16.82
C GLY A 222 5.18 -12.05 -16.09
N ASN A 223 5.19 -11.60 -14.84
CA ASN A 223 6.36 -11.74 -13.99
C ASN A 223 6.27 -13.04 -13.18
N ARG A 224 7.00 -14.08 -13.63
CA ARG A 224 7.01 -15.39 -12.97
C ARG A 224 7.41 -15.34 -11.50
N LYS A 225 8.22 -14.36 -11.08
CA LYS A 225 8.63 -14.20 -9.67
C LYS A 225 7.51 -13.67 -8.78
N ALA A 226 6.56 -12.91 -9.35
CA ALA A 226 5.41 -12.36 -8.65
C ALA A 226 4.16 -13.23 -8.80
N GLY A 227 4.27 -14.43 -9.39
CA GLY A 227 3.13 -15.29 -9.73
C GLY A 227 2.28 -14.79 -10.90
N GLU A 228 2.57 -13.62 -11.47
CA GLU A 228 1.76 -13.01 -12.51
C GLU A 228 1.97 -13.66 -13.87
N THR A 229 0.86 -13.99 -14.50
CA THR A 229 0.78 -14.57 -15.83
C THR A 229 0.46 -13.50 -16.88
N ARG A 230 0.78 -13.82 -18.14
CA ARG A 230 0.35 -12.97 -19.26
C ARG A 230 -1.18 -12.89 -19.36
N ALA A 231 -1.88 -13.97 -19.00
CA ALA A 231 -3.34 -14.05 -19.04
C ALA A 231 -4.00 -13.10 -18.03
N GLU A 232 -3.49 -13.01 -16.81
CA GLU A 232 -3.99 -12.05 -15.80
C GLU A 232 -3.77 -10.60 -16.23
N ASN A 233 -2.60 -10.30 -16.81
CA ASN A 233 -2.32 -8.97 -17.36
C ASN A 233 -3.25 -8.62 -18.53
N GLU A 234 -3.60 -9.61 -19.35
CA GLU A 234 -4.57 -9.46 -20.43
C GLU A 234 -5.97 -9.18 -19.86
N GLU A 235 -6.42 -9.97 -18.88
CA GLU A 235 -7.69 -9.76 -18.17
C GLU A 235 -7.78 -8.35 -17.56
N HIS A 236 -6.73 -7.90 -16.86
CA HIS A 236 -6.69 -6.56 -16.29
C HIS A 236 -6.78 -5.46 -17.37
N SER A 237 -6.10 -5.65 -18.51
CA SER A 237 -6.16 -4.69 -19.61
C SER A 237 -7.55 -4.62 -20.26
N ILE A 238 -8.19 -5.77 -20.47
CA ILE A 238 -9.56 -5.88 -21.01
C ILE A 238 -10.54 -5.25 -20.02
N SER A 239 -10.44 -5.58 -18.73
CA SER A 239 -11.30 -5.03 -17.69
C SER A 239 -11.17 -3.50 -17.58
N CYS A 240 -9.94 -2.96 -17.72
CA CYS A 240 -9.72 -1.51 -17.78
C CYS A 240 -10.46 -0.88 -18.96
N VAL A 241 -10.33 -1.45 -20.17
CA VAL A 241 -11.01 -0.94 -21.37
C VAL A 241 -12.53 -1.07 -21.25
N ALA A 242 -13.04 -2.18 -20.74
CA ALA A 242 -14.46 -2.38 -20.47
C ALA A 242 -15.00 -1.35 -19.47
N SER A 243 -14.25 -1.07 -18.39
CA SER A 243 -14.61 -0.06 -17.40
C SER A 243 -14.62 1.36 -17.98
N LEU A 244 -13.68 1.67 -18.89
CA LEU A 244 -13.67 2.95 -19.61
C LEU A 244 -14.90 3.08 -20.52
N LEU A 245 -15.24 2.04 -21.28
CA LEU A 245 -16.41 2.01 -22.15
C LEU A 245 -17.73 2.15 -21.38
N ARG A 246 -17.83 1.48 -20.22
CA ARG A 246 -19.02 1.48 -19.38
C ARG A 246 -19.22 2.82 -18.66
N ASN A 247 -18.15 3.38 -18.09
CA ASN A 247 -18.28 4.48 -17.13
C ASN A 247 -17.97 5.87 -17.73
N CYS A 248 -17.21 5.98 -18.81
CA CYS A 248 -16.94 7.29 -19.43
C CYS A 248 -18.21 7.85 -20.08
N THR A 249 -18.43 9.15 -19.92
CA THR A 249 -19.56 9.88 -20.51
C THR A 249 -19.09 11.12 -21.26
N GLY A 250 -19.93 11.67 -22.12
CA GLY A 250 -19.65 12.91 -22.86
C GLY A 250 -18.46 12.79 -23.83
N SER A 251 -17.63 13.83 -23.88
CA SER A 251 -16.45 13.91 -24.74
C SER A 251 -15.44 12.79 -24.46
N ASN A 252 -15.28 12.38 -23.21
CA ASN A 252 -14.36 11.30 -22.84
C ASN A 252 -14.82 9.94 -23.40
N ARG A 253 -16.13 9.68 -23.43
CA ARG A 253 -16.65 8.47 -24.11
C ARG A 253 -16.33 8.48 -25.59
N GLN A 254 -16.52 9.62 -26.26
CA GLN A 254 -16.18 9.76 -27.69
C GLN A 254 -14.70 9.48 -27.93
N ARG A 255 -13.81 10.01 -27.09
CA ARG A 255 -12.36 9.76 -27.17
C ARG A 255 -12.01 8.28 -27.01
N VAL A 256 -12.69 7.56 -26.11
CA VAL A 256 -12.53 6.09 -25.97
C VAL A 256 -13.01 5.37 -27.23
N LEU A 257 -14.19 5.72 -27.75
CA LEU A 257 -14.74 5.10 -28.96
C LEU A 257 -13.86 5.35 -30.21
N MET A 258 -13.31 6.54 -30.34
CA MET A 258 -12.39 6.88 -31.44
C MET A 258 -11.16 5.98 -31.48
N LYS A 259 -10.69 5.46 -30.33
CA LYS A 259 -9.57 4.51 -30.31
C LYS A 259 -9.87 3.22 -31.05
N PHE A 260 -11.13 2.79 -31.12
CA PHE A 260 -11.57 1.59 -31.85
C PHE A 260 -11.82 1.84 -33.35
N THR A 261 -11.80 3.09 -33.79
CA THR A 261 -11.93 3.46 -35.21
C THR A 261 -10.59 3.85 -35.83
N GLU A 262 -9.52 3.93 -35.03
CA GLU A 262 -8.17 4.21 -35.52
C GLU A 262 -7.62 3.03 -36.33
N ASN A 263 -6.77 3.33 -37.32
CA ASN A 263 -6.01 2.36 -38.12
C ASN A 263 -6.87 1.21 -38.65
N ASP A 264 -8.00 1.54 -39.29
CA ASP A 264 -8.92 0.57 -39.89
C ASP A 264 -9.48 -0.45 -38.89
N HIS A 265 -9.89 0.03 -37.71
CA HIS A 265 -10.47 -0.81 -36.66
C HIS A 265 -9.52 -1.91 -36.17
N GLU A 266 -8.21 -1.63 -36.09
CA GLU A 266 -7.22 -2.61 -35.63
C GLU A 266 -7.37 -3.07 -34.17
N LYS A 267 -8.23 -2.41 -33.38
CA LYS A 267 -8.40 -2.63 -31.93
C LYS A 267 -9.60 -3.51 -31.62
#